data_AF-A0A1F4X9K1-F1
#
_entry.id   AF-A0A1F4X9K1-F1
#
_cell.length_a   1.000
_cell.length_b   1.000
_cell.length_c   1.000
_cell.angle_alpha   90.00
_cell.angle_beta   90.00
_cell.angle_gamma   90.00
#
_symmetry.space_group_name_H-M   'P 1'
#
loop_
_entity.id
_entity.type
_entity.pdbx_description
1 polymer ?
#
loop_
_entity_poly.entity_id
_entity_poly.type
_entity_poly.pdbx_seq_one_letter_code
_entity_poly.pdbx_strand_id
1 'polypeptide(L)'
;MLTSRINIYWNKLDQFVIWFMSTYSIALLRMALAITFIWFGALKIFGVSPVVDLVAKTVYWVSPKFFVPFLGVWEVLVGLGLLFRVALRLIIFLFLVQMAGTFLVFVFHPEIAFQSGNPLLLTVTGEFVVKNLVLISAGLVIGSTVRRKK
;
A
#
# COMPACT_ATOMS: atom_id res chain seq x y z
N MET A 1 13.71 -22.38 42.71
CA MET A 1 14.57 -22.84 41.58
C MET A 1 13.84 -23.00 40.24
N LEU A 2 12.52 -23.20 40.18
CA LEU A 2 11.77 -23.34 38.91
C LEU A 2 11.53 -22.02 38.14
N THR A 3 11.46 -20.89 38.84
CA THR A 3 11.23 -19.56 38.25
C THR A 3 12.42 -19.02 37.43
N SER A 4 13.67 -19.44 37.71
CA SER A 4 14.83 -18.94 36.96
C SER A 4 14.99 -19.58 35.58
N ARG A 5 14.58 -20.84 35.40
CA ARG A 5 14.65 -21.52 34.09
C ARG A 5 13.60 -21.00 33.11
N ILE A 6 12.39 -20.76 33.60
CA ILE A 6 11.30 -20.16 32.81
C ILE A 6 11.74 -18.80 32.25
N ASN A 7 12.36 -17.96 33.08
CA ASN A 7 12.88 -16.64 32.69
C ASN A 7 13.93 -16.70 31.56
N ILE A 8 14.78 -17.73 31.53
CA ILE A 8 15.82 -17.88 30.50
C ILE A 8 15.20 -18.23 29.14
N TYR A 9 14.21 -19.12 29.10
CA TYR A 9 13.54 -19.48 27.84
C TYR A 9 12.72 -18.32 27.28
N TRP A 10 12.01 -17.58 28.13
CA TRP A 10 11.29 -16.36 27.72
C TRP A 10 12.24 -15.29 27.18
N ASN A 11 13.38 -15.05 27.84
CA ASN A 11 14.37 -14.08 27.37
C ASN A 11 15.01 -14.49 26.04
N LYS A 12 15.26 -15.78 25.82
CA LYS A 12 15.78 -16.28 24.54
C LYS A 12 14.75 -16.14 23.41
N LEU A 13 13.49 -16.43 23.70
CA LEU A 13 12.40 -16.30 22.74
C LEU A 13 12.17 -14.83 22.38
N ASP A 14 12.13 -13.94 23.37
CA ASP A 14 11.99 -12.49 23.18
C ASP A 14 13.14 -11.92 22.33
N GLN A 15 14.40 -12.27 22.66
CA GLN A 15 15.55 -11.86 21.86
C GLN A 15 15.49 -12.39 20.42
N PHE A 16 15.05 -13.63 20.21
CA PHE A 16 14.86 -14.19 18.88
C PHE A 16 13.78 -13.44 18.09
N VAL A 17 12.65 -13.10 18.72
CA VAL A 17 11.56 -12.34 18.11
C VAL A 17 12.02 -10.93 17.73
N ILE A 18 12.68 -10.22 18.65
CA ILE A 18 13.24 -8.88 18.40
C ILE A 18 14.27 -8.93 17.27
N TRP A 19 15.14 -9.93 17.26
CA TRP A 19 16.11 -10.14 16.19
C TRP A 19 15.41 -10.37 14.84
N PHE A 20 14.38 -11.22 14.80
CA PHE A 20 13.63 -11.50 13.59
C PHE A 20 12.91 -10.24 13.07
N MET A 21 12.19 -9.53 13.95
CA MET A 21 11.47 -8.31 13.61
C MET A 21 12.43 -7.23 13.09
N SER A 22 13.55 -6.99 13.77
CA SER A 22 14.53 -5.98 13.33
C SER A 22 15.23 -6.33 12.02
N THR A 23 15.44 -7.63 11.75
CA THR A 23 16.14 -8.09 10.55
C THR A 23 15.23 -8.14 9.32
N TYR A 24 14.00 -8.64 9.46
CA TYR A 24 13.15 -8.96 8.32
C TYR A 24 11.99 -7.98 8.09
N SER A 25 11.63 -7.13 9.06
CA SER A 25 10.46 -6.23 8.95
C SER A 25 10.44 -5.39 7.68
N ILE A 26 11.53 -4.69 7.36
CA ILE A 26 11.63 -3.83 6.17
C ILE A 26 11.53 -4.67 4.89
N ALA A 27 12.21 -5.82 4.85
CA ALA A 27 12.18 -6.70 3.69
C ALA A 27 10.78 -7.24 3.44
N LEU A 28 10.11 -7.74 4.48
CA LEU A 28 8.74 -8.23 4.44
C LEU A 28 7.77 -7.12 4.04
N LEU A 29 7.91 -5.92 4.62
CA LEU A 29 7.07 -4.77 4.29
C LEU A 29 7.16 -4.39 2.81
N ARG A 30 8.38 -4.36 2.26
CA ARG A 30 8.58 -4.09 0.84
C ARG A 30 8.03 -5.19 -0.04
N MET A 31 8.23 -6.46 0.32
CA MET A 31 7.67 -7.59 -0.44
C MET A 31 6.14 -7.57 -0.42
N ALA A 32 5.53 -7.26 0.72
CA ALA A 32 4.08 -7.12 0.85
C ALA A 32 3.56 -6.00 -0.06
N LEU A 33 4.18 -4.82 -0.05
CA LEU A 33 3.82 -3.74 -0.99
C LEU A 33 3.98 -4.16 -2.44
N ALA A 34 5.12 -4.76 -2.81
CA ALA A 34 5.40 -5.18 -4.17
C ALA A 34 4.35 -6.17 -4.69
N ILE A 35 4.06 -7.22 -3.93
CA ILE A 35 3.07 -8.24 -4.28
C ILE A 35 1.68 -7.62 -4.40
N THR A 36 1.30 -6.76 -3.44
CA THR A 36 -0.02 -6.11 -3.42
C THR A 36 -0.21 -5.25 -4.66
N PHE A 37 0.79 -4.45 -5.05
CA PHE A 37 0.73 -3.58 -6.22
C PHE A 37 0.72 -4.35 -7.53
N ILE A 38 1.54 -5.39 -7.66
CA ILE A 38 1.51 -6.27 -8.84
C ILE A 38 0.13 -6.91 -8.98
N TRP A 39 -0.43 -7.42 -7.88
CA TRP A 39 -1.71 -8.11 -7.88
C TRP A 39 -2.87 -7.17 -8.21
N PHE A 40 -2.94 -6.01 -7.54
CA PHE A 40 -3.97 -5.01 -7.80
C PHE A 40 -3.87 -4.44 -9.21
N GLY A 41 -2.65 -4.22 -9.70
CA GLY A 41 -2.42 -3.75 -11.05
C GLY A 41 -2.85 -4.79 -12.09
N ALA A 42 -2.50 -6.06 -11.89
CA ALA A 42 -2.95 -7.15 -12.74
C ALA A 42 -4.48 -7.25 -12.80
N LEU A 43 -5.16 -7.18 -11.65
CA LEU A 43 -6.63 -7.18 -11.60
C LEU A 43 -7.25 -6.03 -12.42
N LYS A 44 -6.63 -4.85 -12.41
CA LYS A 44 -7.09 -3.70 -13.22
C LYS A 44 -6.85 -3.91 -14.71
N ILE A 45 -5.71 -4.49 -15.10
CA ILE A 45 -5.40 -4.81 -16.49
C ILE A 45 -6.39 -5.85 -17.06
N PHE A 46 -6.73 -6.88 -16.28
CA PHE A 46 -7.68 -7.91 -16.69
C PHE A 46 -9.16 -7.48 -16.57
N GLY A 47 -9.45 -6.26 -16.09
CA GLY A 47 -10.82 -5.76 -15.97
C GLY A 47 -11.67 -6.45 -14.90
N VAL A 48 -11.06 -7.24 -14.01
CA VAL A 48 -11.74 -7.95 -12.91
C VAL A 48 -11.64 -7.18 -11.59
N SER A 49 -11.03 -6.00 -11.60
CA SER A 49 -10.87 -5.19 -10.39
C SER A 49 -12.22 -4.63 -9.93
N PRO A 50 -12.56 -4.71 -8.63
CA PRO A 50 -13.75 -4.05 -8.06
C PRO A 50 -13.76 -2.53 -8.30
N VAL A 51 -12.58 -1.96 -8.58
CA VAL A 51 -12.39 -0.54 -8.90
C VAL A 51 -12.97 -0.19 -10.28
N VAL A 52 -13.12 -1.17 -11.19
CA VAL A 52 -13.76 -0.95 -12.50
C VAL A 52 -15.19 -0.46 -12.34
N ASP A 53 -15.96 -1.09 -11.46
CA ASP A 53 -17.35 -0.69 -11.18
C ASP A 53 -17.44 0.65 -10.44
N LEU A 54 -16.42 0.97 -9.64
CA LEU A 54 -16.33 2.24 -8.92
C LEU A 54 -16.01 3.40 -9.87
N VAL A 55 -15.04 3.21 -10.78
CA VAL A 55 -14.63 4.21 -11.78
C VAL A 55 -15.69 4.36 -12.88
N ALA A 56 -16.34 3.28 -13.27
CA ALA A 56 -17.46 3.30 -14.22
C ALA A 56 -18.64 4.15 -13.73
N LYS A 57 -18.82 4.28 -12.41
CA LYS A 57 -19.87 5.12 -11.81
C LYS A 57 -19.44 6.56 -11.52
N THR A 58 -18.15 6.88 -11.55
CA THR A 58 -17.63 8.19 -11.08
C THR A 58 -16.98 9.06 -12.14
N VAL A 59 -16.44 8.50 -13.22
CA VAL A 59 -15.64 9.28 -14.17
C VAL A 59 -16.39 9.46 -15.50
N TYR A 60 -17.13 10.57 -15.63
CA TYR A 60 -17.70 11.02 -16.90
C TYR A 60 -16.66 11.69 -17.84
N TRP A 61 -15.48 12.06 -17.34
CA TRP A 61 -14.49 12.90 -18.05
C TRP A 61 -13.38 12.15 -18.80
N VAL A 62 -13.11 10.89 -18.44
CA VAL A 62 -12.11 10.02 -19.10
C VAL A 62 -12.70 8.63 -19.16
N SER A 63 -12.69 8.00 -20.34
CA SER A 63 -13.24 6.66 -20.50
C SER A 63 -12.60 5.67 -19.51
N PRO A 64 -13.37 5.09 -18.58
CA PRO A 64 -12.89 4.12 -17.59
C PRO A 64 -12.13 2.94 -18.23
N LYS A 65 -12.48 2.60 -19.47
CA LYS A 65 -11.83 1.55 -20.27
C LYS A 65 -10.35 1.79 -20.55
N PHE A 66 -9.87 3.04 -20.55
CA PHE A 66 -8.46 3.35 -20.80
C PHE A 66 -7.72 3.72 -19.52
N PHE A 67 -8.37 4.47 -18.63
CA PHE A 67 -7.73 4.94 -17.39
C PHE A 67 -7.46 3.80 -16.40
N VAL A 68 -8.39 2.85 -16.25
CA VAL A 68 -8.24 1.74 -15.29
C VAL A 68 -7.09 0.80 -15.68
N PRO A 69 -6.97 0.33 -16.94
CA PRO A 69 -5.81 -0.47 -17.35
C PRO A 69 -4.49 0.30 -17.27
N PHE A 70 -4.48 1.60 -17.59
CA PHE A 70 -3.29 2.44 -17.45
C PHE A 70 -2.79 2.50 -15.99
N LEU A 71 -3.69 2.76 -15.05
CA LEU A 71 -3.37 2.68 -13.61
C LEU A 71 -2.90 1.28 -13.21
N GLY A 72 -3.48 0.24 -13.82
CA GLY A 72 -3.06 -1.14 -13.59
C GLY A 72 -1.61 -1.39 -14.01
N VAL A 73 -1.23 -0.96 -15.21
CA VAL A 73 0.17 -1.05 -15.70
C VAL A 73 1.10 -0.26 -14.79
N TRP A 74 0.70 0.94 -14.38
CA TRP A 74 1.47 1.78 -13.46
C TRP A 74 1.74 1.08 -12.12
N GLU A 75 0.71 0.47 -11.53
CA GLU A 75 0.83 -0.30 -10.28
C GLU A 75 1.76 -1.50 -10.42
N VAL A 76 1.66 -2.24 -11.53
CA VAL A 76 2.56 -3.36 -11.80
C VAL A 76 4.01 -2.87 -11.90
N LEU A 77 4.27 -1.78 -12.61
CA LEU A 77 5.62 -1.21 -12.75
C LEU A 77 6.20 -0.79 -11.39
N VAL A 78 5.40 -0.11 -10.56
CA VAL A 78 5.80 0.25 -9.19
C VAL A 78 6.11 -0.99 -8.37
N GLY A 79 5.23 -1.99 -8.41
CA GLY A 79 5.41 -3.24 -7.66
C GLY A 79 6.65 -4.03 -8.10
N LEU A 80 6.91 -4.13 -9.40
CA LEU A 80 8.13 -4.75 -9.93
C LEU A 80 9.39 -3.96 -9.53
N GLY A 81 9.33 -2.64 -9.57
CA GLY A 81 10.42 -1.77 -9.11
C GLY A 81 10.75 -1.99 -7.63
N LEU A 82 9.73 -2.12 -6.77
CA LEU A 82 9.89 -2.46 -5.35
C LEU A 82 10.45 -3.87 -5.15
N LEU A 83 10.00 -4.84 -5.96
CA LEU A 83 10.44 -6.23 -5.91
C LEU A 83 11.93 -6.37 -6.23
N PHE A 84 12.33 -5.86 -7.39
CA PHE A 84 13.70 -5.97 -7.93
C PHE A 84 14.66 -4.88 -7.42
N ARG A 85 14.19 -3.95 -6.58
CA ARG A 85 14.98 -2.84 -6.02
C ARG A 85 15.54 -1.89 -7.09
N VAL A 86 14.85 -1.77 -8.22
CA VAL A 86 15.29 -0.93 -9.35
C VAL A 86 14.84 0.50 -9.09
N ALA A 87 15.77 1.46 -9.21
CA ALA A 87 15.49 2.89 -9.06
C ALA A 87 14.59 3.23 -7.86
N LEU A 88 14.85 2.63 -6.69
CA LEU A 88 13.93 2.67 -5.53
C LEU A 88 13.47 4.08 -5.14
N ARG A 89 14.31 5.11 -5.27
CA ARG A 89 13.91 6.49 -4.98
C ARG A 89 12.79 6.97 -5.90
N LEU A 90 12.93 6.70 -7.20
CA LEU A 90 11.92 7.03 -8.19
C LEU A 90 10.66 6.21 -7.96
N ILE A 91 10.79 4.89 -7.77
CA ILE A 91 9.64 4.01 -7.56
C ILE A 91 8.84 4.41 -6.32
N ILE A 92 9.51 4.71 -5.21
CA ILE A 92 8.85 5.16 -3.97
C ILE A 92 8.22 6.53 -4.18
N PHE A 93 8.86 7.45 -4.91
CA PHE A 93 8.25 8.71 -5.25
C PHE A 93 6.96 8.53 -6.08
N LEU A 94 7.00 7.72 -7.15
CA LEU A 94 5.84 7.43 -7.99
C LEU A 94 4.72 6.74 -7.19
N PHE A 95 5.07 5.81 -6.31
CA PHE A 95 4.16 5.18 -5.35
C PHE A 95 3.48 6.21 -4.45
N LEU A 96 4.25 7.12 -3.84
CA LEU A 96 3.72 8.14 -2.93
C LEU A 96 2.79 9.12 -3.65
N VAL A 97 3.16 9.56 -4.86
CA VAL A 97 2.31 10.43 -5.68
C VAL A 97 1.00 9.74 -6.02
N GLN A 98 1.07 8.47 -6.44
CA GLN A 98 -0.13 7.69 -6.74
C GLN A 98 -1.03 7.55 -5.50
N MET A 99 -0.47 7.20 -4.34
CA MET A 99 -1.24 7.07 -3.10
C MET A 99 -1.85 8.40 -2.68
N ALA A 100 -1.11 9.51 -2.78
CA ALA A 100 -1.64 10.85 -2.52
C ALA A 100 -2.79 11.21 -3.47
N GLY A 101 -2.66 10.86 -4.75
CA GLY A 101 -3.71 11.04 -5.75
C GLY A 101 -5.04 10.36 -5.41
N THR A 102 -5.02 9.23 -4.68
CA THR A 102 -6.25 8.56 -4.26
C THR A 102 -7.11 9.38 -3.29
N PHE A 103 -6.51 10.29 -2.51
CA PHE A 103 -7.23 11.17 -1.59
C PHE A 103 -8.08 12.23 -2.31
N LEU A 104 -7.82 12.46 -3.60
CA LEU A 104 -8.64 13.35 -4.43
C LEU A 104 -10.11 12.91 -4.49
N VAL A 105 -10.41 11.63 -4.22
CA VAL A 105 -11.79 11.13 -4.14
C VAL A 105 -12.62 11.87 -3.08
N PHE A 106 -12.01 12.31 -1.98
CA PHE A 106 -12.73 13.04 -0.93
C PHE A 106 -13.17 14.44 -1.37
N VAL A 107 -12.48 15.02 -2.36
CA VAL A 107 -12.74 16.38 -2.86
C VAL A 107 -13.65 16.33 -4.08
N PHE A 108 -13.35 15.45 -5.05
CA PHE A 108 -14.08 15.39 -6.31
C PHE A 108 -15.30 14.49 -6.28
N HIS A 109 -15.32 13.48 -5.40
CA HIS A 109 -16.39 12.48 -5.31
C HIS A 109 -16.78 12.15 -3.85
N PRO A 110 -17.11 13.16 -3.03
CA PRO A 110 -17.47 12.94 -1.62
C PRO A 110 -18.67 12.00 -1.45
N GLU A 111 -19.57 11.90 -2.43
CA GLU A 111 -20.76 11.06 -2.42
C GLU A 111 -20.47 9.55 -2.41
N ILE A 112 -19.33 9.11 -2.97
CA ILE A 112 -18.91 7.70 -2.88
C ILE A 112 -18.01 7.44 -1.69
N ALA A 113 -17.43 8.48 -1.08
CA ALA A 113 -16.50 8.37 0.03
C ALA A 113 -17.18 8.47 1.39
N PHE A 114 -18.28 9.22 1.48
CA PHE A 114 -19.01 9.51 2.71
C PHE A 114 -20.48 9.10 2.63
N GLN A 115 -20.99 8.51 3.70
CA GLN A 115 -22.40 8.14 3.82
C GLN A 115 -23.24 9.38 4.07
N SER A 116 -24.27 9.60 3.26
CA SER A 116 -25.24 10.70 3.41
C SER A 116 -24.59 12.09 3.49
N GLY A 117 -23.42 12.27 2.87
CA GLY A 117 -22.67 13.53 2.88
C GLY A 117 -22.03 13.90 4.22
N ASN A 118 -22.00 12.99 5.20
CA ASN A 118 -21.36 13.24 6.50
C ASN A 118 -19.88 12.81 6.47
N PRO A 119 -18.90 13.73 6.61
CA PRO A 119 -17.48 13.40 6.54
C PRO A 119 -16.97 12.43 7.63
N LEU A 120 -17.73 12.26 8.72
CA LEU A 120 -17.38 11.32 9.79
C LEU A 120 -17.84 9.88 9.51
N LEU A 121 -18.74 9.70 8.55
CA LEU A 121 -19.28 8.38 8.19
C LEU A 121 -18.69 7.94 6.85
N LEU A 122 -17.60 7.16 6.88
CA LEU A 122 -16.96 6.66 5.68
C LEU A 122 -17.77 5.51 5.05
N THR A 123 -17.77 5.44 3.72
CA THR A 123 -18.17 4.23 2.99
C THR A 123 -17.02 3.22 2.95
N VAL A 124 -17.26 2.03 2.40
CA VAL A 124 -16.19 1.04 2.12
C VAL A 124 -15.07 1.65 1.25
N THR A 125 -15.43 2.50 0.28
CA THR A 125 -14.46 3.23 -0.54
C THR A 125 -13.66 4.23 0.31
N GLY A 126 -14.34 5.03 1.12
CA GLY A 126 -13.71 6.01 2.00
C GLY A 126 -12.71 5.33 2.94
N GLU A 127 -13.11 4.22 3.58
CA GLU A 127 -12.23 3.41 4.42
C GLU A 127 -11.01 2.89 3.67
N PHE A 128 -11.21 2.41 2.43
CA PHE A 128 -10.11 1.92 1.59
C PHE A 128 -9.10 3.03 1.29
N VAL A 129 -9.57 4.24 0.96
CA VAL A 129 -8.69 5.37 0.70
C VAL A 129 -7.99 5.86 1.97
N VAL A 130 -8.67 5.93 3.11
CA VAL A 130 -8.01 6.29 4.39
C VAL A 130 -6.91 5.28 4.75
N LYS A 131 -7.12 3.98 4.48
CA LYS A 131 -6.09 2.95 4.70
C LYS A 131 -4.82 3.17 3.88
N ASN A 132 -4.85 3.96 2.80
CA ASN A 132 -3.64 4.32 2.06
C ASN A 132 -2.63 5.11 2.90
N LEU A 133 -3.03 5.74 4.01
CA LEU A 133 -2.10 6.32 4.98
C LEU A 133 -1.09 5.28 5.53
N VAL A 134 -1.53 4.03 5.72
CA VAL A 134 -0.66 2.92 6.14
C VAL A 134 0.34 2.58 5.04
N LEU A 135 -0.11 2.54 3.78
CA LEU A 135 0.74 2.28 2.62
C LEU A 135 1.77 3.39 2.42
N ILE A 136 1.35 4.66 2.52
CA ILE A 136 2.23 5.83 2.47
C ILE A 136 3.31 5.72 3.54
N SER A 137 2.91 5.44 4.79
CA SER A 137 3.84 5.25 5.90
C SER A 137 4.84 4.13 5.62
N ALA A 138 4.37 3.00 5.08
CA ALA A 138 5.23 1.89 4.68
C ALA A 138 6.23 2.29 3.58
N GLY A 139 5.78 3.03 2.57
CA GLY A 139 6.63 3.57 1.50
C GLY A 139 7.72 4.51 2.04
N LEU A 140 7.38 5.38 2.98
CA LEU A 140 8.34 6.26 3.67
C LEU A 140 9.37 5.46 4.48
N VAL A 141 8.92 4.45 5.24
CA VAL A 141 9.80 3.56 6.00
C VAL A 141 10.79 2.85 5.06
N ILE A 142 10.32 2.30 3.95
CA ILE A 142 11.19 1.66 2.95
C ILE A 142 12.15 2.70 2.34
N GLY A 143 11.65 3.90 2.01
CA GLY A 143 12.42 5.00 1.43
C GLY A 143 13.56 5.46 2.33
N SER A 144 13.35 5.48 3.64
CA SER A 144 14.36 5.84 4.64
C SER A 144 15.60 4.94 4.60
N THR A 145 15.44 3.70 4.11
CA THR A 145 16.52 2.70 4.07
C THR A 145 17.42 2.84 2.84
N VAL A 146 16.97 3.56 1.81
CA VAL A 146 17.68 3.70 0.53
C VAL A 146 19.00 4.49 0.67
N ARG A 147 19.18 5.24 1.76
CA ARG A 147 20.41 6.00 2.04
C ARG A 147 21.41 5.26 2.95
N ARG A 148 21.08 4.07 3.46
CA ARG A 148 21.97 3.31 4.35
C ARG A 148 23.03 2.55 3.53
N LYS A 149 23.93 3.29 2.89
CA LYS A 149 25.30 2.78 2.70
C LYS A 149 25.95 2.80 4.09
N LYS A 150 26.35 1.63 4.58
CA LYS A 150 27.40 1.55 5.60
C LYS A 150 28.68 2.11 5.02
#